data_AF-A0A2N6CZT5-F1
#
_entry.id   AF-A0A2N6CZT5-F1
#
_cell.length_a   1.000
_cell.length_b   1.000
_cell.length_c   1.000
_cell.angle_alpha   90.00
_cell.angle_beta   90.00
_cell.angle_gamma   90.00
#
_symmetry.space_group_name_H-M   'P 1'
#
loop_
_entity.id
_entity.type
_entity.pdbx_description
1 polymer ?
#
loop_
_entity_poly.entity_id
_entity_poly.type
_entity_poly.pdbx_seq_one_letter_code
_entity_poly.pdbx_strand_id
1 'polypeptide(L)'
;MKILPILLLVVLLAGCSAITTTVSPVTKATTPSVLVKQAETLYKQEQWHKAVALLDAGVNQFPEERRMVELRSEIIRDWEMRKRNKEDWILVYETQSLKEKIPYLEDLATIDTENLITKSRLLFWKNLLESKVTGLIACGSVHLHLDQALAEECATLAEKIKPTEESAHLLKKIKQSHAAQKRTERSEQAVREKQNTAQQREHLMKLARAQLSDDAIPDAIASLNRLLELVPDDAEGRALLDQVIQLRDEKVTRLIAFGDALYREEQIEQAVSVWESAEKLDMGRQDVAARIDRAMKVLERLREIQKQP
;
A
#
# COMPACT_ATOMS: atom_id res chain seq x y z
N MET A 1 -19.61 -74.32 35.61
CA MET A 1 -18.68 -73.29 36.15
C MET A 1 -18.13 -72.51 34.96
N LYS A 2 -18.23 -71.20 34.76
CA LYS A 2 -18.76 -70.00 35.44
C LYS A 2 -19.05 -69.01 34.29
N ILE A 3 -20.27 -68.47 34.18
CA ILE A 3 -20.64 -67.05 34.43
C ILE A 3 -20.16 -66.04 33.35
N LEU A 4 -21.15 -65.40 32.71
CA LEU A 4 -21.18 -64.20 31.85
C LEU A 4 -20.63 -62.93 32.58
N PRO A 5 -20.21 -61.83 31.91
CA PRO A 5 -21.16 -60.84 31.33
C PRO A 5 -20.65 -60.21 29.99
N ILE A 6 -21.50 -59.97 28.98
CA ILE A 6 -22.21 -58.70 28.67
C ILE A 6 -21.43 -57.43 29.07
N LEU A 7 -20.92 -56.66 28.09
CA LEU A 7 -21.24 -55.23 27.84
C LEU A 7 -20.29 -54.62 26.77
N LEU A 8 -20.75 -53.54 26.12
CA LEU A 8 -20.10 -52.68 25.10
C LEU A 8 -20.05 -53.27 23.67
N LEU A 9 -20.51 -52.62 22.59
CA LEU A 9 -20.99 -51.25 22.41
C LEU A 9 -21.82 -51.22 21.11
N VAL A 10 -23.14 -51.14 21.24
CA VAL A 10 -24.06 -50.70 20.19
C VAL A 10 -24.07 -49.17 20.25
N VAL A 11 -23.44 -48.47 19.30
CA VAL A 11 -23.87 -47.15 18.76
C VAL A 11 -23.02 -46.85 17.51
N LEU A 12 -23.52 -47.17 16.30
CA LEU A 12 -22.98 -46.63 15.04
C LEU A 12 -24.10 -46.42 14.00
N LEU A 13 -25.25 -45.89 14.42
CA LEU A 13 -26.32 -45.44 13.53
C LEU A 13 -27.04 -44.22 14.12
N ALA A 14 -26.34 -43.09 14.17
CA ALA A 14 -26.94 -41.76 14.33
C ALA A 14 -25.92 -40.70 13.89
N GLY A 15 -25.65 -40.66 12.58
CA GLY A 15 -24.71 -39.70 11.97
C GLY A 15 -25.30 -38.95 10.78
N CYS A 16 -26.63 -38.92 10.64
CA CYS A 16 -27.31 -37.93 9.79
C CYS A 16 -27.82 -36.81 10.71
N SER A 17 -26.90 -36.09 11.34
CA SER A 17 -27.24 -34.80 11.92
C SER A 17 -27.54 -33.88 10.75
N ALA A 18 -28.82 -33.59 10.60
CA ALA A 18 -29.34 -32.57 9.73
C ALA A 18 -28.44 -31.33 9.78
N ILE A 19 -27.93 -30.91 8.62
CA ILE A 19 -27.47 -29.53 8.44
C ILE A 19 -28.74 -28.68 8.54
N THR A 20 -29.15 -28.36 9.77
CA THR A 20 -30.08 -27.28 10.02
C THR A 20 -29.31 -26.01 9.72
N THR A 21 -29.53 -25.46 8.53
CA THR A 21 -29.32 -24.04 8.27
C THR A 21 -30.23 -23.28 9.23
N THR A 22 -29.72 -22.99 10.42
CA THR A 22 -30.31 -21.99 11.32
C THR A 22 -30.13 -20.63 10.67
N VAL A 23 -31.00 -20.34 9.70
CA VAL A 23 -31.34 -18.96 9.37
C VAL A 23 -31.95 -18.42 10.67
N SER A 24 -31.16 -17.66 11.41
CA SER A 24 -31.65 -16.99 12.61
C SER A 24 -32.88 -16.18 12.19
N PRO A 25 -34.04 -16.37 12.84
CA PRO A 25 -35.24 -15.66 12.46
C PRO A 25 -34.97 -14.17 12.65
N VAL A 26 -35.12 -13.41 11.55
CA VAL A 26 -35.04 -11.95 11.55
C VAL A 26 -36.07 -11.44 12.56
N THR A 27 -35.59 -11.05 13.74
CA THR A 27 -36.42 -10.59 14.84
C THR A 27 -36.99 -9.21 14.51
N LYS A 28 -38.33 -9.11 14.57
CA LYS A 28 -39.21 -7.92 14.65
C LYS A 28 -38.69 -6.59 14.06
N ALA A 29 -39.38 -6.15 13.00
CA ALA A 29 -39.41 -4.79 12.43
C ALA A 29 -38.04 -4.14 12.21
N THR A 30 -37.15 -4.87 11.52
CA THR A 30 -35.93 -4.31 10.95
C THR A 30 -36.32 -3.40 9.80
N THR A 31 -35.92 -2.12 9.83
CA THR A 31 -36.22 -1.19 8.72
C THR A 31 -35.41 -1.59 7.47
N PRO A 32 -35.89 -1.22 6.27
CA PRO A 32 -35.15 -1.40 5.03
C PRO A 32 -33.67 -1.00 5.10
N SER A 33 -33.39 0.16 5.71
CA SER A 33 -32.04 0.70 5.85
C SER A 33 -31.10 -0.16 6.72
N VAL A 34 -31.64 -0.82 7.75
CA VAL A 34 -30.86 -1.70 8.63
C VAL A 34 -30.52 -3.01 7.92
N LEU A 35 -31.46 -3.57 7.15
CA LEU A 35 -31.22 -4.77 6.34
C LEU A 35 -30.15 -4.52 5.28
N VAL A 36 -30.20 -3.37 4.59
CA VAL A 36 -29.17 -2.95 3.62
C VAL A 36 -27.79 -2.87 4.29
N LYS A 37 -27.66 -2.17 5.43
CA LYS A 37 -26.36 -2.04 6.13
C LYS A 37 -25.80 -3.38 6.62
N GLN A 38 -26.67 -4.27 7.10
CA GLN A 38 -26.27 -5.61 7.52
C GLN A 38 -25.81 -6.43 6.32
N ALA A 39 -26.51 -6.37 5.19
CA ALA A 39 -26.11 -7.02 3.96
C ALA A 39 -24.78 -6.49 3.43
N GLU A 40 -24.54 -5.18 3.47
CA GLU A 40 -23.25 -4.57 3.12
C GLU A 40 -22.11 -5.05 4.04
N THR A 41 -22.38 -5.23 5.33
CA THR A 41 -21.39 -5.77 6.27
C THR A 41 -21.07 -7.24 5.97
N LEU A 42 -22.10 -8.06 5.74
CA LEU A 42 -21.93 -9.46 5.32
C LEU A 42 -21.17 -9.54 3.99
N TYR A 43 -21.47 -8.65 3.05
CA TYR A 43 -20.78 -8.54 1.77
C TYR A 43 -19.28 -8.22 1.95
N LYS A 44 -18.94 -7.22 2.76
CA LYS A 44 -17.55 -6.86 3.09
C LYS A 44 -16.78 -7.97 3.80
N GLN A 45 -17.49 -8.84 4.53
CA GLN A 45 -16.93 -10.02 5.20
C GLN A 45 -16.88 -11.26 4.30
N GLU A 46 -17.14 -11.10 3.00
CA GLU A 46 -17.19 -12.20 2.03
C GLU A 46 -18.22 -13.30 2.39
N GLN A 47 -19.28 -12.94 3.11
CA GLN A 47 -20.41 -13.82 3.42
C GLN A 47 -21.55 -13.63 2.40
N TRP A 48 -21.21 -13.73 1.12
CA TRP A 48 -22.08 -13.45 -0.05
C TRP A 48 -23.45 -14.13 0.03
N HIS A 49 -23.48 -15.44 0.29
CA HIS A 49 -24.72 -16.20 0.37
C HIS A 49 -25.65 -15.68 1.49
N LYS A 50 -25.09 -15.29 2.63
CA LYS A 50 -25.88 -14.74 3.74
C LYS A 50 -26.36 -13.32 3.42
N ALA A 51 -25.53 -12.51 2.77
CA ALA A 51 -25.91 -11.17 2.34
C ALA A 51 -27.09 -11.21 1.33
N VAL A 52 -27.00 -12.10 0.33
CA VAL A 52 -28.08 -12.29 -0.66
C VAL A 52 -29.33 -12.86 -0.01
N ALA A 53 -29.23 -13.88 0.85
CA ALA A 53 -30.39 -14.44 1.54
C ALA A 53 -31.10 -13.41 2.43
N LEU A 54 -30.34 -12.52 3.10
CA LEU A 54 -30.89 -11.43 3.89
C LEU A 54 -31.65 -10.43 3.02
N LEU A 55 -31.09 -10.07 1.84
CA LEU A 55 -31.73 -9.18 0.89
C LEU A 55 -32.95 -9.82 0.22
N ASP A 56 -32.93 -11.12 -0.10
CA ASP A 56 -34.08 -11.85 -0.63
C ASP A 56 -35.27 -11.79 0.35
N ALA A 57 -35.00 -12.02 1.65
CA ALA A 57 -36.02 -11.90 2.69
C ALA A 57 -36.54 -10.45 2.81
N GLY A 58 -35.63 -9.47 2.73
CA GLY A 58 -35.97 -8.05 2.78
C GLY A 58 -36.81 -7.56 1.59
N VAL A 59 -36.48 -7.98 0.36
CA VAL A 59 -37.21 -7.63 -0.87
C VAL A 59 -38.63 -8.20 -0.85
N ASN A 60 -38.82 -9.42 -0.32
CA ASN A 60 -40.16 -9.99 -0.16
C ASN A 60 -41.02 -9.21 0.84
N GLN A 61 -40.39 -8.65 1.89
CA GLN A 61 -41.09 -7.86 2.91
C GLN A 61 -41.30 -6.40 2.50
N PHE A 62 -40.39 -5.83 1.70
CA PHE A 62 -40.36 -4.44 1.28
C PHE A 62 -40.13 -4.32 -0.24
N PRO A 63 -41.11 -4.71 -1.08
CA PRO A 63 -40.93 -4.80 -2.53
C PRO A 63 -40.68 -3.46 -3.23
N GLU A 64 -41.06 -2.34 -2.59
CA GLU A 64 -40.85 -0.99 -3.13
C GLU A 64 -39.44 -0.45 -2.88
N GLU A 65 -38.64 -1.11 -2.03
CA GLU A 65 -37.29 -0.65 -1.69
C GLU A 65 -36.29 -1.01 -2.79
N ARG A 66 -36.10 -0.09 -3.74
CA ARG A 66 -35.17 -0.25 -4.87
C ARG A 66 -33.74 -0.55 -4.44
N ARG A 67 -33.26 0.07 -3.35
CA ARG A 67 -31.87 -0.07 -2.92
C ARG A 67 -31.52 -1.52 -2.56
N MET A 68 -32.47 -2.28 -1.99
CA MET A 68 -32.24 -3.70 -1.67
C MET A 68 -32.10 -4.56 -2.94
N VAL A 69 -32.95 -4.31 -3.94
CA VAL A 69 -32.89 -5.01 -5.23
C VAL A 69 -31.57 -4.69 -5.94
N GLU A 70 -31.17 -3.41 -5.96
CA GLU A 70 -29.91 -2.97 -6.57
C GLU A 70 -28.69 -3.60 -5.89
N LEU A 71 -28.61 -3.52 -4.56
CA LEU A 71 -27.50 -4.10 -3.80
C LEU A 71 -27.44 -5.62 -3.97
N ARG A 72 -28.58 -6.30 -4.03
CA ARG A 72 -28.64 -7.73 -4.29
C ARG A 72 -28.05 -8.08 -5.65
N SER A 73 -28.47 -7.36 -6.70
CA SER A 73 -27.95 -7.55 -8.05
C SER A 73 -26.46 -7.22 -8.14
N GLU A 74 -25.97 -6.22 -7.39
CA GLU A 74 -24.55 -5.91 -7.28
C GLU A 74 -23.77 -7.07 -6.67
N ILE A 75 -24.18 -7.55 -5.50
CA ILE A 75 -23.51 -8.67 -4.80
C ILE A 75 -23.48 -9.93 -5.66
N ILE A 76 -24.57 -10.26 -6.36
CA ILE A 76 -24.63 -11.44 -7.25
C ILE A 76 -23.65 -11.30 -8.42
N ARG A 77 -23.64 -10.14 -9.10
CA ARG A 77 -22.71 -9.91 -10.21
C ARG A 77 -21.26 -10.01 -9.75
N ASP A 78 -20.93 -9.38 -8.62
CA ASP A 78 -19.58 -9.42 -8.07
C ASP A 78 -19.16 -10.85 -7.67
N TRP A 79 -20.08 -11.62 -7.09
CA TRP A 79 -19.85 -13.02 -6.74
C TRP A 79 -19.59 -13.88 -7.97
N GLU A 80 -20.44 -13.77 -8.99
CA GLU A 80 -20.31 -14.49 -10.26
C GLU A 80 -18.97 -14.18 -10.93
N MET A 81 -18.56 -12.90 -10.91
CA MET A 81 -17.28 -12.48 -11.46
C MET A 81 -16.08 -13.05 -10.69
N ARG A 82 -16.13 -13.04 -9.36
CA ARG A 82 -15.06 -13.65 -8.54
C ARG A 82 -15.01 -15.16 -8.69
N LYS A 83 -16.16 -15.83 -8.70
CA LYS A 83 -16.26 -17.27 -8.95
C LYS A 83 -15.61 -17.60 -10.29
N ARG A 84 -16.03 -16.90 -11.35
CA ARG A 84 -15.48 -17.08 -12.69
C ARG A 84 -13.97 -16.86 -12.74
N ASN A 85 -13.45 -15.80 -12.11
CA ASN A 85 -12.01 -15.56 -12.04
C ASN A 85 -11.26 -16.76 -11.45
N LYS A 86 -11.79 -17.39 -10.39
CA LYS A 86 -11.18 -18.61 -9.82
C LYS A 86 -11.29 -19.82 -10.73
N GLU A 87 -12.43 -20.02 -11.38
CA GLU A 87 -12.62 -21.10 -12.37
C GLU A 87 -11.66 -20.94 -13.56
N ASP A 88 -11.44 -19.71 -14.03
CA ASP A 88 -10.52 -19.40 -15.12
C ASP A 88 -9.04 -19.57 -14.71
N TRP A 89 -8.67 -19.24 -13.47
CA TRP A 89 -7.33 -19.60 -12.94
C TRP A 89 -7.13 -21.11 -12.85
N ILE A 90 -8.17 -21.87 -12.44
CA ILE A 90 -8.12 -23.34 -12.44
C ILE A 90 -7.89 -23.85 -13.87
N LEU A 91 -8.61 -23.31 -14.86
CA LEU A 91 -8.41 -23.62 -16.28
C LEU A 91 -6.94 -23.40 -16.71
N VAL A 92 -6.33 -22.28 -16.33
CA VAL A 92 -4.92 -21.98 -16.61
C VAL A 92 -4.00 -23.05 -16.01
N TYR A 93 -4.14 -23.35 -14.72
CA TYR A 93 -3.27 -24.31 -14.04
C TYR A 93 -3.44 -25.74 -14.55
N GLU A 94 -4.68 -26.18 -14.79
CA GLU A 94 -4.95 -27.49 -15.39
C GLU A 94 -4.31 -27.60 -16.77
N THR A 95 -4.47 -26.58 -17.61
CA THR A 95 -3.92 -26.55 -18.97
C THR A 95 -2.39 -26.60 -18.94
N GLN A 96 -1.76 -25.82 -18.06
CA GLN A 96 -0.31 -25.82 -17.89
C GLN A 96 0.20 -27.19 -17.46
N SER A 97 -0.45 -27.81 -16.47
CA SER A 97 -0.11 -29.17 -16.03
C SER A 97 -0.23 -30.21 -17.15
N LEU A 98 -1.28 -30.11 -17.98
CA LEU A 98 -1.43 -30.98 -19.16
C LEU A 98 -0.29 -30.80 -20.15
N LYS A 99 0.07 -29.56 -20.45
CA LYS A 99 1.16 -29.23 -21.37
C LYS A 99 2.50 -29.77 -20.88
N GLU A 100 2.77 -29.72 -19.58
CA GLU A 100 3.99 -30.26 -18.98
C GLU A 100 4.01 -31.80 -18.98
N LYS A 101 2.84 -32.44 -18.84
CA LYS A 101 2.71 -33.90 -18.81
C LYS A 101 2.91 -34.57 -20.18
N ILE A 102 2.48 -33.92 -21.26
CA ILE A 102 2.47 -34.52 -22.60
C ILE A 102 3.86 -34.97 -23.07
N PRO A 103 4.95 -34.18 -22.92
CA PRO A 103 6.29 -34.60 -23.33
C PRO A 103 6.73 -35.94 -22.72
N TYR A 104 6.43 -36.20 -21.45
CA TYR A 104 6.76 -37.50 -20.84
C TYR A 104 5.97 -38.67 -21.43
N LEU A 105 4.74 -38.43 -21.91
CA LEU A 105 3.96 -39.44 -22.62
C LEU A 105 4.45 -39.64 -24.05
N GLU A 106 4.97 -38.58 -24.69
CA GLU A 106 5.64 -38.67 -25.99
C GLU A 106 6.89 -39.54 -25.87
N ASP A 107 7.75 -39.26 -24.90
CA ASP A 107 8.96 -40.05 -24.62
C ASP A 107 8.60 -41.52 -24.37
N LEU A 108 7.61 -41.78 -23.51
CA LEU A 108 7.17 -43.15 -23.23
C LEU A 108 6.65 -43.87 -24.49
N ALA A 109 5.92 -43.16 -25.36
CA ALA A 109 5.42 -43.71 -26.62
C ALA A 109 6.54 -44.01 -27.63
N THR A 110 7.69 -43.33 -27.54
CA THR A 110 8.87 -43.61 -28.36
C THR A 110 9.70 -44.78 -27.83
N ILE A 111 9.75 -44.97 -26.52
CA ILE A 111 10.47 -46.09 -25.87
C ILE A 111 9.74 -47.42 -26.11
N ASP A 112 8.41 -47.42 -25.97
CA ASP A 112 7.57 -48.62 -26.07
C ASP A 112 6.59 -48.49 -27.24
N THR A 113 7.11 -48.67 -28.46
CA THR A 113 6.38 -48.38 -29.69
C THR A 113 5.18 -49.30 -29.93
N GLU A 114 5.12 -50.48 -29.34
CA GLU A 114 4.01 -51.43 -29.52
C GLU A 114 2.90 -51.24 -28.48
N ASN A 115 3.11 -50.39 -27.48
CA ASN A 115 2.15 -50.19 -26.40
C ASN A 115 0.99 -49.26 -26.80
N LEU A 116 -0.10 -49.89 -27.23
CA LEU A 116 -1.33 -49.22 -27.63
C LEU A 116 -1.97 -48.39 -26.52
N ILE A 117 -1.78 -48.76 -25.24
CA ILE A 117 -2.33 -48.00 -24.11
C ILE A 117 -1.64 -46.65 -23.99
N THR A 118 -0.31 -46.63 -24.09
CA THR A 118 0.48 -45.39 -24.05
C THR A 118 0.12 -44.47 -25.22
N LYS A 119 0.02 -45.01 -26.44
CA LYS A 119 -0.38 -44.25 -27.63
C LYS A 119 -1.80 -43.67 -27.50
N SER A 120 -2.75 -44.47 -27.01
CA SER A 120 -4.13 -44.02 -26.78
C SER A 120 -4.20 -42.90 -25.73
N ARG A 121 -3.47 -43.04 -24.62
CA ARG A 121 -3.36 -41.99 -23.58
C ARG A 121 -2.76 -40.71 -24.15
N LEU A 122 -1.67 -40.81 -24.91
CA LEU A 122 -1.03 -39.66 -25.54
C LEU A 122 -2.00 -38.89 -26.44
N LEU A 123 -2.72 -39.61 -27.32
CA LEU A 123 -3.72 -39.01 -28.21
C LEU A 123 -4.84 -38.33 -27.41
N PHE A 124 -5.36 -38.99 -26.38
CA PHE A 124 -6.39 -38.43 -25.50
C PHE A 124 -5.93 -37.12 -24.86
N TRP A 125 -4.74 -37.08 -24.25
CA TRP A 125 -4.24 -35.88 -23.56
C TRP A 125 -3.89 -34.75 -24.53
N LYS A 126 -3.38 -35.06 -25.74
CA LYS A 126 -3.19 -34.06 -26.80
C LYS A 126 -4.50 -33.42 -27.23
N ASN A 127 -5.52 -34.23 -27.51
CA ASN A 127 -6.84 -33.73 -27.89
C ASN A 127 -7.49 -32.93 -26.76
N LEU A 128 -7.33 -33.37 -25.51
CA LEU A 128 -7.81 -32.61 -24.36
C LEU A 128 -7.11 -31.25 -24.27
N LEU A 129 -5.78 -31.19 -24.41
CA LEU A 129 -5.05 -29.92 -24.39
C LEU A 129 -5.53 -28.97 -25.50
N GLU A 130 -5.67 -29.47 -26.74
CA GLU A 130 -6.19 -28.66 -27.84
C GLU A 130 -7.62 -28.15 -27.58
N SER A 131 -8.47 -28.97 -26.94
CA SER A 131 -9.85 -28.56 -26.62
C SER A 131 -9.94 -27.39 -25.63
N LYS A 132 -8.88 -27.11 -24.86
CA LYS A 132 -8.83 -26.00 -23.90
C LYS A 132 -8.65 -24.63 -24.58
N VAL A 133 -8.20 -24.59 -25.84
CA VAL A 133 -7.84 -23.34 -26.56
C VAL A 133 -9.02 -22.36 -26.61
N THR A 134 -10.22 -22.81 -26.98
CA THR A 134 -11.41 -21.95 -27.03
C THR A 134 -11.75 -21.38 -25.66
N GLY A 135 -11.65 -22.19 -24.60
CA GLY A 135 -11.87 -21.74 -23.22
C GLY A 135 -10.86 -20.68 -22.79
N LEU A 136 -9.59 -20.85 -23.15
CA LEU A 136 -8.52 -19.90 -22.84
C LEU A 136 -8.70 -18.57 -23.59
N ILE A 137 -9.12 -18.60 -24.85
CA ILE A 137 -9.44 -17.37 -25.60
C ILE A 137 -10.62 -16.63 -24.95
N ALA A 138 -11.67 -17.35 -24.55
CA ALA A 138 -12.82 -16.77 -23.84
C ALA A 138 -12.42 -16.18 -22.48
N CYS A 139 -11.58 -16.89 -21.71
CA CYS A 139 -10.97 -16.38 -20.48
C CYS A 139 -10.23 -15.07 -20.73
N GLY A 140 -9.30 -15.05 -21.70
CA GLY A 140 -8.49 -13.86 -21.99
C GLY A 140 -9.32 -12.66 -22.43
N SER A 141 -10.39 -12.91 -23.20
CA SER A 141 -11.29 -11.85 -23.66
C SER A 141 -12.10 -11.23 -22.52
N VAL A 142 -12.56 -12.04 -21.57
CA VAL A 142 -13.34 -11.54 -20.42
C VAL A 142 -12.47 -10.78 -19.44
N HIS A 143 -11.27 -11.28 -19.15
CA HIS A 143 -10.40 -10.66 -18.14
C HIS A 143 -9.58 -9.48 -18.67
N LEU A 144 -9.66 -9.15 -19.97
CA LEU A 144 -8.91 -8.08 -20.62
C LEU A 144 -8.87 -6.75 -19.83
N HIS A 145 -9.99 -6.39 -19.20
CA HIS A 145 -10.12 -5.16 -18.40
C HIS A 145 -10.34 -5.40 -16.91
N LEU A 146 -10.43 -6.66 -16.49
CA LEU A 146 -10.80 -7.04 -15.12
C LEU A 146 -9.61 -7.61 -14.35
N ASP A 147 -8.82 -8.46 -15.00
CA ASP A 147 -7.62 -9.10 -14.46
C ASP A 147 -6.63 -9.31 -15.61
N GLN A 148 -5.79 -8.30 -15.85
CA GLN A 148 -4.88 -8.30 -16.99
C GLN A 148 -3.86 -9.45 -16.93
N ALA A 149 -3.45 -9.85 -15.73
CA ALA A 149 -2.51 -10.96 -15.55
C ALA A 149 -3.15 -12.28 -16.00
N LEU A 150 -4.37 -12.56 -15.53
CA LEU A 150 -5.11 -13.74 -15.97
C LEU A 150 -5.39 -13.69 -17.48
N ALA A 151 -5.74 -12.52 -18.01
CA ALA A 151 -6.00 -12.37 -19.43
C ALA A 151 -4.77 -12.72 -20.29
N GLU A 152 -3.60 -12.22 -19.89
CA GLU A 152 -2.33 -12.47 -20.56
C GLU A 152 -1.93 -13.96 -20.49
N GLU A 153 -2.06 -14.59 -19.32
CA GLU A 153 -1.78 -16.02 -19.15
C GLU A 153 -2.68 -16.88 -20.04
N CYS A 154 -3.99 -16.62 -20.03
CA CYS A 154 -4.95 -17.32 -20.87
C CYS A 154 -4.64 -17.18 -22.36
N ALA A 155 -4.43 -15.95 -22.86
CA ALA A 155 -4.11 -15.71 -24.27
C ALA A 155 -2.75 -16.31 -24.68
N THR A 156 -1.75 -16.26 -23.79
CA THR A 156 -0.43 -16.83 -24.02
C THR A 156 -0.46 -18.35 -24.08
N LEU A 157 -1.24 -19.00 -23.20
CA LEU A 157 -1.41 -20.45 -23.24
C LEU A 157 -2.15 -20.88 -24.51
N ALA A 158 -3.23 -20.19 -24.88
CA ALA A 158 -3.94 -20.46 -26.13
C ALA A 158 -2.99 -20.40 -27.34
N GLU A 159 -2.22 -19.32 -27.46
CA GLU A 159 -1.26 -19.13 -28.54
C GLU A 159 -0.15 -20.19 -28.56
N LYS A 160 0.35 -20.61 -27.38
CA LYS A 160 1.40 -21.65 -27.28
C LYS A 160 0.89 -23.06 -27.61
N ILE A 161 -0.39 -23.35 -27.38
CA ILE A 161 -0.99 -24.67 -27.64
C ILE A 161 -1.35 -24.78 -29.11
N LYS A 162 -2.09 -23.80 -29.63
CA LYS A 162 -2.56 -23.78 -31.01
C LYS A 162 -2.71 -22.32 -31.45
N PRO A 163 -1.69 -21.75 -32.12
CA PRO A 163 -1.78 -20.40 -32.66
C PRO A 163 -3.01 -20.25 -33.56
N THR A 164 -3.79 -19.21 -33.30
CA THR A 164 -4.95 -18.82 -34.12
C THR A 164 -4.92 -17.31 -34.35
N GLU A 165 -5.63 -16.83 -35.36
CA GLU A 165 -5.79 -15.38 -35.57
C GLU A 165 -6.43 -14.70 -34.35
N GLU A 166 -7.39 -15.38 -33.72
CA GLU A 166 -8.10 -14.89 -32.54
C GLU A 166 -7.18 -14.76 -31.31
N SER A 167 -6.40 -15.80 -31.00
CA SER A 167 -5.43 -15.76 -29.89
C SER A 167 -4.33 -14.71 -30.10
N ALA A 168 -3.81 -14.61 -31.33
CA ALA A 168 -2.80 -13.60 -31.68
C ALA A 168 -3.36 -12.17 -31.57
N HIS A 169 -4.58 -11.93 -32.08
CA HIS A 169 -5.25 -10.64 -31.96
C HIS A 169 -5.53 -10.27 -30.50
N LEU A 170 -6.02 -11.22 -29.70
CA LEU A 170 -6.29 -11.03 -28.28
C LEU A 170 -5.00 -10.66 -27.52
N LEU A 171 -3.91 -11.40 -27.73
CA LEU A 171 -2.62 -11.11 -27.09
C LEU A 171 -2.09 -9.72 -27.47
N LYS A 172 -2.26 -9.31 -28.72
CA LYS A 172 -1.92 -7.94 -29.16
C LYS A 172 -2.76 -6.89 -28.43
N LYS A 173 -4.06 -7.12 -28.28
CA LYS A 173 -4.98 -6.21 -27.57
C LYS A 173 -4.62 -6.09 -26.09
N ILE A 174 -4.29 -7.19 -25.43
CA ILE A 174 -3.81 -7.21 -24.03
C ILE A 174 -2.54 -6.37 -23.88
N LYS A 175 -1.54 -6.58 -24.76
CA LYS A 175 -0.29 -5.80 -24.73
C LYS A 175 -0.50 -4.31 -24.95
N GLN A 176 -1.40 -3.94 -25.85
CA GLN A 176 -1.77 -2.54 -26.09
C GLN A 176 -2.46 -1.91 -24.88
N SER A 177 -3.39 -2.63 -24.25
CA SER A 177 -4.07 -2.21 -23.02
C SER A 177 -3.07 -1.96 -21.89
N HIS A 178 -2.15 -2.91 -21.66
CA HIS A 178 -1.12 -2.78 -20.63
C HIS A 178 -0.20 -1.57 -20.88
N ALA A 179 0.21 -1.33 -22.14
CA ALA A 179 1.01 -0.17 -22.49
C ALA A 179 0.27 1.15 -22.25
N ALA A 180 -1.03 1.23 -22.54
CA ALA A 180 -1.85 2.41 -22.31
C ALA A 180 -2.06 2.68 -20.81
N GLN A 181 -2.35 1.65 -20.03
CA GLN A 181 -2.52 1.75 -18.58
C GLN A 181 -1.22 2.21 -17.91
N LYS A 182 -0.09 1.58 -18.23
CA LYS A 182 1.22 1.96 -17.67
C LYS A 182 1.62 3.41 -17.99
N ARG A 183 1.23 3.93 -19.16
CA ARG A 183 1.43 5.35 -19.50
C ARG A 183 0.58 6.26 -18.64
N THR A 184 -0.68 5.88 -18.41
CA THR A 184 -1.62 6.63 -17.57
C THR A 184 -1.14 6.66 -16.12
N GLU A 185 -0.78 5.51 -15.55
CA GLU A 185 -0.24 5.39 -14.19
C GLU A 185 1.03 6.24 -13.99
N ARG A 186 1.97 6.20 -14.94
CA ARG A 186 3.18 7.04 -14.89
C ARG A 186 2.85 8.53 -14.93
N SER A 187 1.88 8.92 -15.75
CA SER A 187 1.43 10.31 -15.83
C SER A 187 0.79 10.77 -14.53
N GLU A 188 -0.11 9.95 -13.97
CA GLU A 188 -0.76 10.24 -12.68
C GLU A 188 0.25 10.32 -11.54
N GLN A 189 1.21 9.39 -11.50
CA GLN A 189 2.27 9.39 -10.51
C GLN A 189 3.13 10.66 -10.60
N ALA A 190 3.57 11.04 -11.81
CA ALA A 190 4.34 12.26 -12.01
C ALA A 190 3.56 13.52 -11.58
N VAL A 191 2.25 13.57 -11.85
CA VAL A 191 1.39 14.68 -11.39
C VAL A 191 1.28 14.70 -9.86
N ARG A 192 1.08 13.56 -9.22
CA ARG A 192 1.00 13.45 -7.75
C ARG A 192 2.32 13.81 -7.08
N GLU A 193 3.44 13.35 -7.62
CA GLU A 193 4.77 13.70 -7.13
C GLU A 193 5.01 15.20 -7.22
N LYS A 194 4.70 15.81 -8.38
CA LYS A 194 4.81 17.27 -8.56
C LYS A 194 3.92 18.04 -7.58
N GLN A 195 2.68 17.58 -7.36
CA GLN A 195 1.78 18.19 -6.38
C GLN A 195 2.29 18.06 -4.95
N ASN A 196 2.80 16.88 -4.57
CA ASN A 196 3.36 16.63 -3.24
C ASN A 196 4.59 17.51 -3.00
N THR A 197 5.51 17.58 -3.96
CA THR A 197 6.68 18.48 -3.89
C THR A 197 6.24 19.94 -3.75
N ALA A 198 5.25 20.40 -4.51
CA ALA A 198 4.73 21.76 -4.40
C ALA A 198 4.10 22.04 -3.01
N GLN A 199 3.33 21.09 -2.46
CA GLN A 199 2.75 21.21 -1.12
C GLN A 199 3.82 21.25 -0.02
N GLN A 200 4.83 20.39 -0.11
CA GLN A 200 5.93 20.36 0.85
C GLN A 200 6.78 21.63 0.77
N ARG A 201 7.07 22.11 -0.44
CA ARG A 201 7.75 23.39 -0.68
C ARG A 201 6.99 24.55 -0.03
N GLU A 202 5.68 24.62 -0.24
CA GLU A 202 4.84 25.66 0.37
C GLU A 202 4.80 25.55 1.90
N HIS A 203 4.71 24.33 2.42
CA HIS A 203 4.73 24.09 3.87
C HIS A 203 6.05 24.55 4.51
N LEU A 204 7.19 24.17 3.93
CA LEU A 204 8.51 24.57 4.42
C LEU A 204 8.73 26.08 4.31
N MET A 205 8.26 26.70 3.22
CA MET A 205 8.32 28.14 3.05
C MET A 205 7.50 28.87 4.14
N LYS A 206 6.27 28.41 4.40
CA LYS A 206 5.41 28.98 5.44
C LYS A 206 6.01 28.78 6.84
N LEU A 207 6.58 27.61 7.10
CA LEU A 207 7.22 27.28 8.37
C LEU A 207 8.42 28.20 8.62
N ALA A 208 9.30 28.36 7.64
CA ALA A 208 10.46 29.25 7.74
C ALA A 208 10.05 30.70 8.02
N ARG A 209 9.00 31.20 7.37
CA ARG A 209 8.46 32.56 7.61
C ARG A 209 7.89 32.72 9.01
N ALA A 210 7.20 31.71 9.52
CA ALA A 210 6.68 31.72 10.89
C ALA A 210 7.83 31.73 11.91
N GLN A 211 8.83 30.87 11.73
CA GLN A 211 10.03 30.82 12.58
C GLN A 211 10.79 32.15 12.58
N LEU A 212 10.89 32.80 11.42
CA LEU A 212 11.49 34.14 11.33
C LEU A 212 10.66 35.20 12.08
N SER A 213 9.33 35.11 12.02
CA SER A 213 8.43 36.02 12.75
C SER A 213 8.52 35.83 14.27
N ASP A 214 8.81 34.60 14.70
CA ASP A 214 9.01 34.22 16.10
C ASP A 214 10.47 34.42 16.58
N ASP A 215 11.32 35.06 15.77
CA ASP A 215 12.77 35.30 16.04
C ASP A 215 13.59 34.00 16.25
N ALA A 216 13.05 32.86 15.82
CA ALA A 216 13.68 31.53 15.81
C ALA A 216 14.58 31.36 14.57
N ILE A 217 15.61 32.20 14.46
CA ILE A 217 16.51 32.30 13.30
C ILE A 217 17.18 30.96 12.92
N PRO A 218 17.75 30.16 13.86
CA PRO A 218 18.36 28.87 13.50
C PRO A 218 17.36 27.88 12.87
N ASP A 219 16.13 27.85 13.37
CA ASP A 219 15.08 26.97 12.87
C ASP A 219 14.63 27.38 11.47
N ALA A 220 14.51 28.69 11.21
CA ALA A 220 14.20 29.21 9.88
C ALA A 220 15.27 28.82 8.84
N ILE A 221 16.55 28.90 9.20
CA ILE A 221 17.67 28.46 8.34
C ILE A 221 17.55 26.95 8.05
N ALA A 222 17.27 26.13 9.07
CA ALA A 222 17.12 24.69 8.90
C ALA A 222 15.95 24.34 7.96
N SER A 223 14.79 24.99 8.13
CA SER A 223 13.62 24.80 7.26
C SER A 223 13.92 25.18 5.80
N LEU A 224 14.67 26.26 5.57
CA LEU A 224 15.03 26.72 4.23
C LEU A 224 16.08 25.83 3.56
N ASN A 225 17.07 25.34 4.31
CA ASN A 225 18.01 24.35 3.78
C ASN A 225 17.27 23.07 3.36
N ARG A 226 16.32 22.59 4.17
CA ARG A 226 15.47 21.45 3.81
C ARG A 226 14.61 21.72 2.57
N LEU A 227 14.13 22.96 2.40
CA LEU A 227 13.42 23.35 1.18
C LEU A 227 14.33 23.27 -0.04
N LEU A 228 15.58 23.73 0.06
CA LEU A 228 16.55 23.70 -1.04
C LEU A 228 17.10 22.28 -1.32
N GLU A 229 17.05 21.37 -0.36
CA GLU A 229 17.28 19.94 -0.63
C GLU A 229 16.14 19.34 -1.47
N LEU A 230 14.89 19.77 -1.21
CA LEU A 230 13.70 19.32 -1.93
C LEU A 230 13.57 19.97 -3.32
N VAL A 231 13.85 21.26 -3.43
CA VAL A 231 13.77 22.07 -4.66
C VAL A 231 15.05 22.91 -4.76
N PRO A 232 16.14 22.38 -5.33
CA PRO A 232 17.44 23.06 -5.39
C PRO A 232 17.42 24.43 -6.07
N ASP A 233 16.57 24.60 -7.08
CA ASP A 233 16.47 25.83 -7.87
C ASP A 233 15.40 26.81 -7.35
N ASP A 234 14.96 26.67 -6.09
CA ASP A 234 13.97 27.58 -5.52
C ASP A 234 14.55 28.97 -5.24
N ALA A 235 14.39 29.88 -6.21
CA ALA A 235 14.93 31.24 -6.12
C ALA A 235 14.39 32.02 -4.92
N GLU A 236 13.13 31.81 -4.53
CA GLU A 236 12.51 32.49 -3.39
C GLU A 236 13.10 31.98 -2.06
N GLY A 237 13.24 30.65 -1.92
CA GLY A 237 13.82 30.01 -0.75
C GLY A 237 15.30 30.38 -0.58
N ARG A 238 16.04 30.46 -1.69
CA ARG A 238 17.44 30.92 -1.70
C ARG A 238 17.56 32.36 -1.24
N ALA A 239 16.76 33.27 -1.81
CA ALA A 239 16.78 34.68 -1.43
C ALA A 239 16.40 34.90 0.04
N LEU A 240 15.41 34.16 0.55
CA LEU A 240 15.02 34.23 1.95
C LEU A 240 16.11 33.67 2.87
N LEU A 241 16.78 32.58 2.49
CA LEU A 241 17.89 32.01 3.26
C LEU A 241 19.03 33.03 3.42
N ASP A 242 19.44 33.67 2.31
CA ASP A 242 20.52 34.66 2.34
C ASP A 242 20.13 35.86 3.25
N GLN A 243 18.87 36.30 3.24
CA GLN A 243 18.36 37.34 4.16
C GLN A 243 18.41 36.92 5.63
N VAL A 244 17.98 35.69 5.94
CA VAL A 244 17.97 35.18 7.32
C VAL A 244 19.39 35.01 7.86
N ILE A 245 20.33 34.58 7.02
CA ILE A 245 21.75 34.50 7.36
C ILE A 245 22.31 35.90 7.66
N GLN A 246 22.01 36.90 6.83
CA GLN A 246 22.45 38.27 7.10
C GLN A 246 21.89 38.79 8.44
N LEU A 247 20.61 38.57 8.71
CA LEU A 247 19.98 38.98 9.96
C LEU A 247 20.64 38.31 11.19
N ARG A 248 20.93 37.01 11.08
CA ARG A 248 21.67 36.26 12.10
C ARG A 248 23.01 36.93 12.38
N ASP A 249 23.78 37.20 11.33
CA ASP A 249 25.15 37.71 11.43
C ASP A 249 25.18 39.12 12.04
N GLU A 250 24.23 39.98 11.69
CA GLU A 250 24.05 41.29 12.31
C GLU A 250 23.70 41.19 13.80
N LYS A 251 22.83 40.24 14.18
CA LYS A 251 22.43 40.02 15.58
C LYS A 251 23.58 39.46 16.42
N VAL A 252 24.31 38.48 15.89
CA VAL A 252 25.52 37.93 16.52
C VAL A 252 26.57 39.02 16.70
N THR A 253 26.81 39.85 15.68
CA THR A 253 27.77 40.96 15.76
C THR A 253 27.42 41.95 16.89
N ARG A 254 26.13 42.31 17.02
CA ARG A 254 25.64 43.17 18.11
C ARG A 254 25.81 42.53 19.49
N LEU A 255 25.50 41.25 19.63
CA LEU A 255 25.68 40.52 20.89
C LEU A 255 27.14 40.43 21.29
N ILE A 256 28.04 40.14 20.34
CA ILE A 256 29.49 40.11 20.60
C ILE A 256 29.96 41.48 21.11
N ALA A 257 29.60 42.56 20.42
CA ALA A 257 30.00 43.92 20.82
C ALA A 257 29.46 44.30 22.21
N PHE A 258 28.22 43.90 22.52
CA PHE A 258 27.61 44.13 23.83
C PHE A 258 28.31 43.33 24.95
N GLY A 259 28.58 42.03 24.72
CA GLY A 259 29.34 41.21 25.66
C GLY A 259 30.78 41.72 25.86
N ASP A 260 31.44 42.19 24.79
CA ASP A 260 32.77 42.81 24.87
C ASP A 260 32.75 44.11 25.72
N ALA A 261 31.64 44.87 25.72
CA ALA A 261 31.47 46.04 26.58
C ALA A 261 31.28 45.66 28.06
N LEU A 262 30.37 44.73 28.35
CA LEU A 262 30.16 44.21 29.71
C LEU A 262 31.45 43.64 30.32
N TYR A 263 32.25 42.95 29.52
CA TYR A 263 33.53 42.41 29.95
C TYR A 263 34.51 43.52 30.36
N ARG A 264 34.56 44.64 29.62
CA ARG A 264 35.42 45.80 29.97
C ARG A 264 34.94 46.52 31.25
N GLU A 265 33.65 46.44 31.55
CA GLU A 265 33.03 46.97 32.76
C GLU A 265 33.10 45.99 33.94
N GLU A 266 33.91 44.93 33.82
CA GLU A 266 34.10 43.88 34.84
C GLU A 266 32.83 43.06 35.16
N GLN A 267 31.79 43.20 34.34
CA GLN A 267 30.54 42.42 34.41
C GLN A 267 30.68 41.08 33.66
N ILE A 268 31.62 40.25 34.13
CA ILE A 268 32.10 39.07 33.40
C ILE A 268 31.02 37.98 33.26
N GLU A 269 30.19 37.76 34.29
CA GLU A 269 29.10 36.77 34.22
C GLU A 269 28.04 37.17 33.20
N GLN A 270 27.68 38.46 33.14
CA GLN A 270 26.73 38.98 32.16
C GLN A 270 27.31 38.90 30.74
N ALA A 271 28.59 39.21 30.56
CA ALA A 271 29.28 39.09 29.28
C ALA A 271 29.20 37.65 28.71
N VAL A 272 29.45 36.64 29.56
CA VAL A 272 29.33 35.22 29.18
C VAL A 272 27.91 34.90 28.71
N SER A 273 26.88 35.29 29.47
CA SER A 273 25.48 35.03 29.10
C SER A 273 25.08 35.64 27.74
N VAL A 274 25.60 36.84 27.44
CA VAL A 274 25.39 37.49 26.14
C VAL A 274 26.08 36.73 25.00
N TRP A 275 27.32 36.28 25.21
CA TRP A 275 28.03 35.49 24.19
C TRP A 275 27.44 34.10 23.98
N GLU A 276 26.95 33.43 25.02
CA GLU A 276 26.17 32.19 24.89
C GLU A 276 24.90 32.40 24.04
N SER A 277 24.26 33.55 24.19
CA SER A 277 23.12 33.92 23.34
C SER A 277 23.54 34.12 21.88
N ALA A 278 24.74 34.65 21.63
CA ALA A 278 25.30 34.76 20.28
C ALA A 278 25.64 33.38 19.69
N GLU A 279 26.20 32.47 20.49
CA GLU A 279 26.53 31.10 20.10
C GLU A 279 25.27 30.29 19.73
N LYS A 280 24.16 30.48 20.46
CA LYS A 280 22.87 29.83 20.12
C LYS A 280 22.33 30.25 18.75
N LEU A 281 22.66 31.45 18.27
CA LEU A 281 22.24 31.93 16.96
C LEU A 281 23.13 31.39 15.83
N ASP A 282 24.41 31.15 16.09
CA ASP A 282 25.38 30.63 15.12
C ASP A 282 26.31 29.61 15.79
N MET A 283 25.82 28.36 15.88
CA MET A 283 26.51 27.30 16.61
C MET A 283 27.85 26.93 15.96
N GLY A 284 28.90 26.80 16.76
CA GLY A 284 30.23 26.38 16.30
C GLY A 284 31.15 27.52 15.87
N ARG A 285 30.76 28.77 16.08
CA ARG A 285 31.58 29.94 15.76
C ARG A 285 32.76 30.07 16.75
N GLN A 286 33.98 29.88 16.24
CA GLN A 286 35.19 29.75 17.08
C GLN A 286 35.53 31.02 17.88
N ASP A 287 35.25 32.21 17.35
CA ASP A 287 35.56 33.48 17.99
C ASP A 287 34.64 33.79 19.19
N VAL A 288 33.40 33.32 19.16
CA VAL A 288 32.47 33.39 20.30
C VAL A 288 32.86 32.37 21.37
N ALA A 289 33.10 31.12 20.98
CA ALA A 289 33.54 30.06 21.90
C ALA A 289 34.84 30.45 22.66
N ALA A 290 35.81 31.03 21.95
CA ALA A 290 37.05 31.49 22.57
C ALA A 290 36.86 32.64 23.57
N ARG A 291 35.85 33.50 23.40
CA ARG A 291 35.52 34.57 24.36
C ARG A 291 34.92 33.98 25.64
N ILE A 292 33.97 33.06 25.49
CA ILE A 292 33.33 32.34 26.59
C ILE A 292 34.38 31.62 27.44
N ASP A 293 35.26 30.82 26.81
CA ASP A 293 36.32 30.08 27.50
C ASP A 293 37.26 31.00 28.31
N ARG A 294 37.68 32.14 27.73
CA ARG A 294 38.54 33.10 28.43
C ARG A 294 37.84 33.70 29.65
N ALA A 295 36.60 34.15 29.51
CA ALA A 295 35.87 34.75 30.62
C ALA A 295 35.55 33.74 31.72
N MET A 296 35.22 32.50 31.38
CA MET A 296 35.04 31.42 32.36
C MET A 296 36.32 31.17 33.18
N LYS A 297 37.49 31.18 32.55
CA LYS A 297 38.78 31.07 33.26
C LYS A 297 39.03 32.22 34.23
N VAL A 298 38.60 33.43 33.89
CA VAL A 298 38.69 34.59 34.80
C VAL A 298 37.74 34.43 35.98
N LEU A 299 36.49 34.04 35.73
CA LEU A 299 35.50 33.79 36.79
C LEU A 299 35.97 32.71 37.77
N GLU A 300 36.59 31.63 37.28
CA GLU A 300 37.10 30.57 38.14
C GLU A 300 38.21 31.08 39.06
N ARG A 301 39.17 31.85 38.52
CA ARG A 301 40.23 32.47 39.33
C ARG A 301 39.67 33.45 40.37
N LEU A 302 38.67 34.24 40.02
CA LEU A 302 38.02 35.17 40.97
C LEU A 302 37.34 34.42 42.11
N ARG A 303 36.70 33.27 41.83
CA ARG A 303 36.10 32.41 42.87
C ARG A 303 37.14 31.77 43.77
N GLU A 304 38.29 31.36 43.22
CA GLU A 304 39.40 30.82 44.01
C GLU A 304 39.95 31.87 44.98
N ILE A 305 40.13 33.11 44.51
CA ILE A 305 40.60 34.23 45.34
C ILE A 305 39.59 34.55 46.46
N GLN A 306 38.29 34.58 46.15
CA GLN A 306 37.24 34.84 47.16
C GLN A 306 37.11 33.75 48.23
N LYS A 307 37.64 32.54 47.99
CA LYS A 307 37.62 31.41 48.93
C LYS A 307 38.86 31.35 49.83
N GLN A 308 39.89 32.15 49.56
CA GLN A 308 41.06 32.27 50.41
C GLN A 308 40.80 33.36 51.47
N PRO A 309 40.78 33.04 52.77
CA PRO A 309 40.45 33.97 53.85
C PRO A 309 41.50 35.07 54.07
#